data_AF-A0A955HD95-F1
#
_entry.id   AF-A0A955HD95-F1
#
_cell.length_a   1.000
_cell.length_b   1.000
_cell.length_c   1.000
_cell.angle_alpha   90.00
_cell.angle_beta   90.00
_cell.angle_gamma   90.00
#
_symmetry.space_group_name_H-M   'P 1'
#
loop_
_entity.id
_entity.type
_entity.pdbx_description
1 polymer ?
#
loop_
_entity_poly.entity_id
_entity_poly.type
_entity_poly.pdbx_seq_one_letter_code
_entity_poly.pdbx_strand_id
1 'polypeptide(L)'
;MQSKVCQDGGKALMSYSNRELGQWILRDVLKLKEGDLLTYERLQILGIDSVRIDNIDNTNFEINFAGIGSYEQFKNMSEKK
;
A
#
# COMPACT_ATOMS: atom_id res chain seq x y z
N MET A 1 1.18 -3.51 13.41
CA MET A 1 1.41 -2.05 13.27
C MET A 1 0.09 -1.35 13.44
N GLN A 2 -0.06 -0.47 14.44
CA GLN A 2 -1.29 0.30 14.62
C GLN A 2 -1.35 1.43 13.58
N SER A 3 -2.50 1.59 12.93
CA SER A 3 -2.70 2.54 11.84
C SER A 3 -4.07 3.20 11.93
N LYS A 4 -4.23 4.35 11.28
CA LYS A 4 -5.51 5.05 11.16
C LYS A 4 -5.68 5.70 9.80
N VAL A 5 -6.93 5.80 9.35
CA VAL A 5 -7.31 6.66 8.23
C VAL A 5 -7.41 8.10 8.75
N CYS A 6 -6.87 9.06 7.99
CA CYS A 6 -6.80 10.46 8.38
C CYS A 6 -6.77 11.41 7.16
N GLN A 7 -6.68 12.72 7.47
CA GLN A 7 -6.77 13.84 6.52
C GLN A 7 -8.16 14.02 5.88
N ASP A 8 -8.37 15.19 5.27
CA ASP A 8 -9.63 15.53 4.61
C ASP A 8 -9.97 14.49 3.54
N GLY A 9 -11.20 13.97 3.63
CA GLY A 9 -11.71 12.93 2.76
C GLY A 9 -11.16 11.52 3.04
N GLY A 10 -10.45 11.31 4.15
CA GLY A 10 -9.88 9.99 4.50
C GLY A 10 -8.81 9.53 3.52
N LYS A 11 -8.15 10.47 2.84
CA LYS A 11 -7.20 10.21 1.75
C LYS A 11 -5.86 9.60 2.20
N ALA A 12 -5.58 9.57 3.51
CA ALA A 12 -4.34 9.04 4.03
C ALA A 12 -4.59 7.86 4.98
N LEU A 13 -3.79 6.81 4.81
CA LEU A 13 -3.60 5.74 5.78
C LEU A 13 -2.22 5.94 6.41
N MET A 14 -2.17 6.19 7.72
CA MET A 14 -0.92 6.42 8.44
C MET A 14 -0.77 5.43 9.58
N SER A 15 0.43 4.85 9.69
CA SER A 15 0.83 4.11 10.88
C SER A 15 1.11 5.06 12.05
N TYR A 16 1.06 4.55 13.28
CA TYR A 16 1.51 5.30 14.46
C TYR A 16 2.95 5.79 14.32
N SER A 17 3.82 4.97 13.72
CA SER A 17 5.20 5.31 13.37
C SER A 17 5.42 5.22 11.86
N ASN A 18 5.28 6.34 11.15
CA ASN A 18 5.54 6.38 9.70
C ASN A 18 6.99 6.01 9.34
N ARG A 19 7.92 6.08 10.31
CA ARG A 19 9.28 5.56 10.15
C ARG A 19 9.29 4.04 10.03
N GLU A 20 8.50 3.34 10.84
CA GLU A 20 8.37 1.88 10.77
C GLU A 20 7.68 1.44 9.49
N LEU A 21 6.60 2.12 9.08
CA LEU A 21 5.95 1.84 7.79
C LEU A 21 6.92 2.07 6.62
N GLY A 22 7.66 3.19 6.63
CA GLY A 22 8.65 3.48 5.60
C GLY A 22 9.79 2.47 5.56
N GLN A 23 10.27 2.01 6.71
CA GLN A 23 11.28 0.95 6.81
C GLN A 23 10.75 -0.36 6.19
N TRP A 24 9.54 -0.77 6.57
CA TRP A 24 8.91 -1.99 6.06
C TRP A 24 8.78 -1.95 4.54
N ILE A 25 8.23 -0.86 3.98
CA ILE A 25 8.04 -0.71 2.53
C ILE A 25 9.39 -0.65 1.81
N LEU A 26 10.24 0.32 2.15
CA LEU A 26 11.40 0.67 1.33
C LEU A 26 12.57 -0.30 1.52
N ARG A 27 12.78 -0.81 2.73
CA ARG A 27 13.97 -1.60 3.09
C ARG A 27 13.67 -3.08 3.21
N ASP A 28 12.55 -3.43 3.85
CA ASP A 28 12.25 -4.84 4.10
C ASP A 28 11.60 -5.50 2.89
N VAL A 29 10.67 -4.81 2.22
CA VAL A 29 9.98 -5.34 1.04
C VAL A 29 10.70 -4.99 -0.27
N LEU A 30 10.91 -3.69 -0.55
CA LEU A 30 11.47 -3.24 -1.83
C LEU A 30 13.00 -3.31 -1.90
N LYS A 31 13.67 -3.57 -0.78
CA LYS A 31 15.15 -3.71 -0.68
C LYS A 31 15.94 -2.53 -1.29
N LEU A 32 15.39 -1.32 -1.26
CA LEU A 32 16.07 -0.11 -1.75
C LEU A 32 17.20 0.29 -0.82
N LYS A 33 18.30 0.81 -1.35
CA LYS A 33 19.37 1.40 -0.53
C LYS A 33 18.97 2.79 -0.06
N GLU A 34 19.61 3.25 1.00
CA GLU A 34 19.42 4.64 1.45
C GLU A 34 19.81 5.63 0.34
N GLY A 35 18.97 6.63 0.11
CA GLY A 35 19.12 7.57 -1.01
C GLY A 35 18.54 7.11 -2.35
N ASP A 36 18.22 5.82 -2.54
CA ASP A 36 17.61 5.36 -3.78
C ASP A 36 16.16 5.85 -3.91
N LEU A 37 15.87 6.51 -5.03
CA LEU A 37 14.51 6.97 -5.35
C LEU A 37 13.67 5.79 -5.87
N LEU A 38 12.53 5.55 -5.22
CA LEU A 38 11.49 4.67 -5.73
C LEU A 38 10.69 5.40 -6.82
N THR A 39 10.89 5.00 -8.07
CA THR A 39 10.12 5.50 -9.21
C THR A 39 9.00 4.54 -9.58
N TYR A 40 8.00 5.04 -10.30
CA TYR A 40 6.92 4.20 -10.81
C TYR A 40 7.44 3.10 -11.77
N GLU A 41 8.41 3.42 -12.64
CA GLU A 41 9.04 2.44 -13.53
C GLU A 41 9.64 1.25 -12.76
N ARG A 42 10.24 1.49 -11.59
CA ARG A 42 10.76 0.42 -10.72
C ARG A 42 9.64 -0.45 -10.16
N LEU A 43 8.53 0.15 -9.75
CA LEU A 43 7.34 -0.59 -9.30
C LEU A 43 6.77 -1.44 -10.45
N GLN A 44 6.75 -0.92 -11.67
CA GLN A 44 6.32 -1.66 -12.86
C GLN A 44 7.23 -2.86 -13.17
N ILE A 45 8.55 -2.71 -13.03
CA ILE A 45 9.51 -3.82 -13.18
C ILE A 45 9.25 -4.92 -12.13
N LEU A 46 8.84 -4.54 -10.92
CA LEU A 46 8.44 -5.46 -9.86
C LEU A 46 7.02 -6.02 -10.05
N GLY A 47 6.27 -5.54 -11.04
CA GLY A 47 4.92 -6.00 -11.34
C GLY A 47 3.85 -5.52 -10.36
N ILE A 48 4.09 -4.44 -9.61
CA ILE A 48 3.18 -3.92 -8.58
C ILE A 48 2.85 -2.44 -8.81
N ASP A 49 1.67 -2.00 -8.42
CA ASP A 49 1.28 -0.57 -8.47
C ASP A 49 0.35 -0.12 -7.34
N SER A 50 -0.11 -1.06 -6.53
CA SER A 50 -1.15 -0.84 -5.53
C SER A 50 -0.95 -1.77 -4.35
N VAL A 51 -1.68 -1.49 -3.27
CA VAL A 51 -1.79 -2.39 -2.11
C VAL A 51 -3.25 -2.82 -1.94
N ARG A 52 -3.44 -4.08 -1.57
CA ARG A 52 -4.73 -4.64 -1.17
C ARG A 52 -4.81 -4.67 0.34
N ILE A 53 -5.93 -4.21 0.89
CA ILE A 53 -6.23 -4.29 2.31
C ILE A 53 -7.30 -5.35 2.51
N ASP A 54 -6.94 -6.43 3.19
CA ASP A 54 -7.84 -7.54 3.48
C ASP A 54 -8.34 -7.40 4.93
N ASN A 55 -9.66 -7.42 5.15
CA ASN A 55 -10.22 -7.42 6.51
C ASN A 55 -10.11 -8.83 7.10
N ILE A 56 -9.47 -8.94 8.26
CA ILE A 56 -9.38 -10.19 9.03
C ILE A 56 -10.49 -10.21 10.08
N ASP A 57 -10.60 -9.12 10.84
CA ASP A 57 -11.63 -8.91 11.86
C ASP A 57 -11.89 -7.41 12.11
N ASN A 58 -12.61 -7.09 13.19
CA ASN A 58 -13.00 -5.71 13.54
C ASN A 58 -11.82 -4.75 13.76
N THR A 59 -10.64 -5.26 14.12
CA THR A 59 -9.47 -4.48 14.50
C THR A 59 -8.21 -4.82 13.70
N ASN A 60 -8.21 -5.98 13.02
CA ASN A 60 -7.07 -6.50 12.31
C ASN A 60 -7.31 -6.52 10.79
N PHE A 61 -6.31 -6.02 10.07
CA PHE A 61 -6.29 -5.94 8.62
C PHE A 61 -4.92 -6.40 8.12
N GLU A 62 -4.90 -7.04 6.97
CA GLU A 62 -3.68 -7.40 6.26
C GLU A 62 -3.42 -6.41 5.12
N ILE A 63 -2.15 -6.09 4.88
CA ILE A 63 -1.71 -5.26 3.76
C ILE A 63 -0.84 -6.11 2.85
N ASN A 64 -1.25 -6.24 1.60
CA ASN A 64 -0.57 -7.01 0.58
C ASN A 64 -0.22 -6.13 -0.62
N PHE A 65 0.93 -6.34 -1.25
CA PHE A 65 1.19 -5.72 -2.56
C PHE A 65 0.30 -6.38 -3.61
N ALA A 66 -0.24 -5.55 -4.49
CA ALA A 66 -1.13 -5.97 -5.56
C ALA A 66 -0.50 -5.68 -6.92
N GLY A 67 -0.79 -6.56 -7.88
CA GLY A 67 -0.22 -6.49 -9.22
C GLY A 67 -0.74 -5.29 -10.01
N ILE A 68 -0.01 -4.92 -11.07
CA ILE A 68 -0.40 -3.80 -11.93
C ILE A 68 -1.85 -3.94 -12.42
N GLY A 69 -2.65 -2.87 -12.28
CA GLY A 69 -4.05 -2.83 -12.70
C GLY A 69 -5.06 -3.41 -11.70
N SER A 70 -4.60 -3.89 -10.53
CA SER A 70 -5.49 -4.51 -9.53
C SER A 70 -6.49 -3.51 -8.97
N TYR A 71 -6.09 -2.25 -8.80
CA TYR A 71 -6.97 -1.20 -8.30
C TYR A 71 -8.10 -0.86 -9.28
N GLU A 72 -7.77 -0.73 -10.57
CA GLU A 72 -8.73 -0.46 -11.64
C GLU A 72 -9.72 -1.62 -11.77
N GLN A 73 -9.23 -2.86 -11.69
CA GLN A 73 -10.09 -4.05 -11.64
C GLN A 73 -11.06 -3.98 -10.45
N PHE A 74 -10.55 -3.68 -9.24
CA PHE A 74 -11.37 -3.53 -8.04
C PHE A 74 -12.45 -2.46 -8.21
N LYS A 75 -12.07 -1.28 -8.67
CA LYS A 75 -12.98 -0.16 -8.92
C LYS A 75 -14.06 -0.53 -9.94
N ASN A 76 -13.68 -1.11 -11.08
CA ASN A 76 -14.62 -1.51 -12.13
C ASN A 76 -15.57 -2.63 -11.71
N MET A 77 -15.19 -3.48 -10.74
CA MET A 77 -16.11 -4.47 -10.14
C MET A 77 -17.12 -3.81 -9.20
N SER A 78 -16.70 -2.77 -8.47
CA SER A 78 -17.60 -2.05 -7.55
C SER A 78 -18.66 -1.22 -8.26
N GLU A 79 -18.36 -0.69 -9.46
CA GLU A 79 -19.29 0.09 -10.29
C GLU A 79 -20.32 -0.78 -11.04
N LYS A 80 -20.15 -2.10 -11.07
CA LYS A 80 -21.06 -3.05 -11.74
C LYS A 80 -22.15 -3.63 -10.81
N LYS A 81 -22.19 -3.20 -9.55
CA LYS A 81 -23.27 -3.53 -8.59
C LYS A 81 -24.23 -2.35 -8.48
#